data_AF-A0A7X1IKY4-F1
#
_entry.id   AF-A0A7X1IKY4-F1
#
_cell.length_a   1.000
_cell.length_b   1.000
_cell.length_c   1.000
_cell.angle_alpha   90.00
_cell.angle_beta   90.00
_cell.angle_gamma   90.00
#
_symmetry.space_group_name_H-M   'P 1'
#
loop_
_entity.id
_entity.type
_entity.pdbx_description
1 polymer ?
#
loop_
_entity_poly.entity_id
_entity_poly.type
_entity_poly.pdbx_seq_one_letter_code
_entity_poly.pdbx_strand_id
1 'polypeptide(L)'
;MAVGDARSRTPEEWARAAIEEAPAALRFFLRFGWTKVLGLRMGPKSGSAEHVLGWRITDSTPNALTMDGHSGLFSSYNVVLTENSTLVWATAQHFKGRGAGLLWGLARPVHQIAVPYLLRRSCKAGQRAAGPAAG
;
A
#
# COMPACT_ATOMS: atom_id res chain seq x y z
N MET A 1 0.09 12.89 -3.94
CA MET A 1 0.78 13.77 -2.95
C MET A 1 2.04 14.29 -3.62
N ALA A 2 2.36 15.58 -3.51
CA ALA A 2 3.62 16.10 -4.03
C ALA A 2 4.79 15.62 -3.16
N VAL A 3 5.75 14.94 -3.75
CA VAL A 3 7.00 14.45 -3.14
C VAL A 3 8.12 15.13 -3.90
N GLY A 4 8.96 15.90 -3.19
CA GLY A 4 10.06 16.68 -3.78
C GLY A 4 11.04 15.86 -4.63
N ASP A 5 11.01 14.53 -4.49
CA ASP A 5 11.64 13.61 -5.43
C ASP A 5 10.88 12.27 -5.46
N ALA A 6 9.73 12.20 -6.13
CA ALA A 6 9.02 10.92 -6.30
C ALA A 6 9.84 9.90 -7.11
N ARG A 7 10.87 10.35 -7.85
CA ARG A 7 11.76 9.51 -8.66
C ARG A 7 12.91 8.89 -7.85
N SER A 8 13.16 9.36 -6.63
CA SER A 8 14.21 8.80 -5.76
C SER A 8 13.97 7.34 -5.37
N ARG A 9 12.75 6.84 -5.57
CA ARG A 9 12.31 5.48 -5.25
C ARG A 9 11.41 4.98 -6.36
N THR A 10 11.59 3.72 -6.72
CA THR A 10 10.65 2.98 -7.57
C THR A 10 9.28 2.87 -6.91
N PRO A 11 8.20 2.62 -7.68
CA PRO A 11 6.87 2.35 -7.13
C PRO A 11 6.86 1.24 -6.07
N GLU A 12 7.68 0.19 -6.25
CA GLU A 12 7.82 -0.88 -5.25
C GLU A 12 8.45 -0.40 -3.96
N GLU A 13 9.53 0.37 -4.02
CA GLU A 13 10.17 0.95 -2.84
C GLU A 13 9.23 1.92 -2.11
N TRP A 14 8.41 2.68 -2.85
CA TRP A 14 7.34 3.48 -2.23
C TRP A 14 6.29 2.61 -1.55
N ALA A 15 5.90 1.49 -2.16
CA ALA A 15 4.97 0.55 -1.57
C ALA A 15 5.51 -0.03 -0.26
N ARG A 16 6.74 -0.55 -0.29
CA ARG A 16 7.45 -1.08 0.88
C ARG A 16 7.61 -0.02 1.96
N ALA A 17 8.03 1.19 1.61
CA ALA A 17 8.17 2.26 2.58
C ALA A 17 6.84 2.69 3.21
N ALA A 18 5.74 2.66 2.46
CA ALA A 18 4.43 2.98 2.99
C ALA A 18 3.97 1.94 4.02
N ILE A 19 4.11 0.64 3.74
CA ILE A 19 3.49 -0.41 4.55
C ILE A 19 4.46 -1.30 5.34
N GLU A 20 5.66 -1.60 4.84
CA GLU A 20 6.68 -2.42 5.54
C GLU A 20 7.51 -1.63 6.55
N GLU A 21 7.71 -0.33 6.32
CA GLU A 21 8.42 0.59 7.25
C GLU A 21 7.47 1.30 8.25
N ALA A 22 6.17 0.95 8.21
CA ALA A 22 5.22 1.41 9.20
C ALA A 22 5.57 0.86 10.60
N PRO A 23 5.18 1.56 11.69
CA PRO A 23 5.38 1.06 13.05
C PRO A 23 4.81 -0.35 13.21
N ALA A 24 5.46 -1.21 14.00
CA ALA A 24 5.10 -2.62 14.11
C ALA A 24 3.62 -2.84 14.46
N ALA A 25 3.08 -2.03 15.39
CA ALA A 25 1.66 -2.07 15.76
C ALA A 25 0.74 -1.75 14.57
N LEU A 26 1.10 -0.77 13.73
CA LEU A 26 0.32 -0.41 12.55
C LEU A 26 0.40 -1.49 11.47
N ARG A 27 1.57 -2.10 11.26
CA ARG A 27 1.72 -3.25 10.35
C ARG A 27 0.86 -4.43 10.77
N PHE A 28 0.86 -4.72 12.07
CA PHE A 28 0.00 -5.76 12.64
C PHE A 28 -1.48 -5.45 12.40
N PHE A 29 -1.92 -4.23 12.70
CA PHE A 29 -3.29 -3.78 12.48
C PHE A 29 -3.72 -3.90 11.01
N LEU A 30 -2.92 -3.40 10.07
CA LEU A 30 -3.20 -3.48 8.62
C LEU A 30 -3.37 -4.95 8.18
N ARG A 31 -2.42 -5.81 8.55
CA ARG A 31 -2.48 -7.23 8.21
C ARG A 31 -3.67 -7.94 8.83
N PHE A 32 -4.02 -7.59 10.07
CA PHE A 32 -5.21 -8.11 10.71
C PHE A 32 -6.47 -7.69 9.94
N GLY A 33 -6.57 -6.42 9.55
CA GLY A 33 -7.65 -5.93 8.69
C GLY A 33 -7.76 -6.72 7.38
N TRP A 34 -6.66 -6.90 6.66
CA TRP A 34 -6.67 -7.63 5.39
C TRP A 34 -7.05 -9.11 5.56
N THR A 35 -6.46 -9.82 6.51
CA THR A 35 -6.63 -11.28 6.65
C THR A 35 -7.87 -11.68 7.44
N LYS A 36 -8.27 -10.91 8.46
CA LYS A 36 -9.36 -11.27 9.37
C LYS A 36 -10.65 -10.51 9.09
N VAL A 37 -10.57 -9.24 8.70
CA VAL A 37 -11.76 -8.45 8.37
C VAL A 37 -12.15 -8.68 6.92
N LEU A 38 -11.22 -8.51 5.97
CA LEU A 38 -11.51 -8.68 4.53
C LEU A 38 -11.35 -10.12 4.02
N GLY A 39 -10.77 -11.00 4.85
CA GLY A 39 -10.56 -12.41 4.53
C GLY A 39 -9.58 -12.65 3.38
N LEU A 40 -8.71 -11.67 3.07
CA LEU A 40 -7.76 -11.77 1.96
C LEU A 40 -6.73 -12.86 2.23
N ARG A 41 -6.48 -13.67 1.21
CA ARG A 41 -5.37 -14.61 1.18
C ARG A 41 -4.10 -13.83 0.89
N MET A 42 -3.26 -13.70 1.91
CA MET A 42 -2.01 -12.96 1.84
C MET A 42 -0.83 -13.93 1.81
N GLY A 43 0.22 -13.57 1.08
CA GLY A 43 1.48 -14.30 1.04
C GLY A 43 2.38 -14.05 2.27
N PRO A 44 3.67 -14.46 2.16
CA PRO A 44 4.67 -14.30 3.20
C PRO A 44 4.82 -12.84 3.68
N LYS A 45 5.23 -12.65 4.94
CA LYS A 45 5.29 -11.32 5.56
C LYS A 45 6.53 -10.50 5.20
N SER A 46 7.61 -11.18 4.88
CA SER A 46 8.95 -10.62 4.72
C SER A 46 9.78 -11.58 3.88
N GLY A 47 10.87 -11.07 3.29
CA GLY A 47 11.86 -11.89 2.58
C GLY A 47 11.37 -12.48 1.25
N SER A 48 10.30 -11.94 0.67
CA SER A 48 9.82 -12.33 -0.66
C SER A 48 9.89 -11.12 -1.59
N ALA A 49 10.60 -11.30 -2.71
CA ALA A 49 10.65 -10.29 -3.78
C ALA A 49 9.27 -10.11 -4.45
N GLU A 50 8.46 -11.17 -4.49
CA GLU A 50 7.13 -11.16 -5.14
C GLU A 50 6.01 -10.58 -4.26
N HIS A 51 6.31 -10.17 -3.02
CA HIS A 51 5.31 -9.67 -2.09
C HIS A 51 5.74 -8.40 -1.36
N VAL A 52 4.77 -7.52 -1.12
CA VAL A 52 4.91 -6.35 -0.25
C VAL A 52 3.97 -6.54 0.95
N LEU A 53 4.52 -6.83 2.12
CA LEU A 53 3.79 -7.16 3.35
C LEU A 53 2.71 -8.25 3.17
N GLY A 54 2.93 -9.17 2.22
CA GLY A 54 2.01 -10.25 1.88
C GLY A 54 1.00 -9.93 0.78
N TRP A 55 0.96 -8.69 0.26
CA TRP A 55 0.29 -8.39 -1.01
C TRP A 55 1.13 -8.96 -2.14
N ARG A 56 0.53 -9.69 -3.07
CA ARG A 56 1.25 -10.28 -4.20
C ARG A 56 1.44 -9.22 -5.28
N ILE A 57 2.66 -9.08 -5.78
CA ILE A 57 2.95 -8.22 -6.93
C ILE A 57 2.48 -8.93 -8.19
N THR A 58 1.64 -8.26 -8.98
CA THR A 58 1.11 -8.81 -10.23
C THR A 58 1.65 -8.12 -11.47
N ASP A 59 2.06 -6.87 -11.31
CA ASP A 59 2.69 -6.08 -12.36
C ASP A 59 3.65 -5.06 -11.74
N SER A 60 4.80 -4.87 -12.36
CA SER A 60 5.81 -3.92 -11.91
C SER A 60 6.51 -3.31 -13.12
N THR A 61 6.43 -2.00 -13.21
CA THR A 61 7.00 -1.19 -14.27
C THR A 61 7.79 -0.03 -13.65
N PRO A 62 8.59 0.73 -14.43
CA PRO A 62 9.35 1.84 -13.88
C PRO A 62 8.51 2.91 -13.14
N ASN A 63 7.24 3.07 -13.53
CA ASN A 63 6.36 4.13 -13.00
C ASN A 63 5.11 3.62 -12.29
N ALA A 64 4.83 2.32 -12.33
CA ALA A 64 3.66 1.70 -11.73
C ALA A 64 3.97 0.35 -11.09
N LEU A 65 3.35 0.09 -9.94
CA LEU A 65 3.28 -1.23 -9.32
C LEU A 65 1.81 -1.59 -9.08
N THR A 66 1.42 -2.79 -9.48
CA THR A 66 0.13 -3.36 -9.10
C THR A 66 0.33 -4.54 -8.17
N MET A 67 -0.40 -4.53 -7.06
CA MET A 67 -0.46 -5.62 -6.11
C MET A 67 -1.90 -6.04 -5.88
N ASP A 68 -2.12 -7.33 -5.67
CA ASP A 68 -3.46 -7.86 -5.42
C ASP A 68 -3.56 -8.80 -4.23
N GLY A 69 -4.81 -8.99 -3.82
CA GLY A 69 -5.22 -9.90 -2.77
C GLY A 69 -6.67 -10.32 -2.97
N HIS A 70 -6.96 -11.60 -2.80
CA HIS A 70 -8.28 -12.16 -3.08
C HIS A 70 -8.88 -12.86 -1.87
N SER A 71 -10.20 -12.77 -1.75
CA SER A 71 -11.03 -13.55 -0.84
C SER A 71 -12.30 -14.04 -1.56
N GLY A 72 -13.17 -14.73 -0.82
CA GLY A 72 -14.50 -15.09 -1.32
C GLY A 72 -15.40 -13.87 -1.59
N LEU A 73 -15.17 -12.74 -0.90
CA LEU A 73 -15.98 -11.54 -1.03
C LEU A 73 -15.34 -10.45 -1.91
N PHE A 74 -14.01 -10.44 -2.03
CA PHE A 74 -13.27 -9.36 -2.69
C PHE A 74 -12.22 -9.87 -3.68
N SER A 75 -12.02 -9.14 -4.78
CA SER A 75 -10.68 -8.95 -5.35
C SER A 75 -10.23 -7.54 -5.03
N SER A 76 -9.07 -7.41 -4.42
CA SER A 76 -8.51 -6.15 -3.95
C SER A 76 -7.26 -5.84 -4.74
N TYR A 77 -7.15 -4.62 -5.23
CA TYR A 77 -6.01 -4.15 -6.01
C TYR A 77 -5.47 -2.88 -5.37
N ASN A 78 -4.16 -2.82 -5.19
CA ASN A 78 -3.43 -1.61 -4.83
C ASN A 78 -2.49 -1.27 -5.98
N VAL A 79 -2.65 -0.07 -6.52
CA VAL A 79 -1.83 0.45 -7.60
C VAL A 79 -1.05 1.65 -7.06
N VAL A 80 0.27 1.57 -7.13
CA VAL A 80 1.17 2.66 -6.78
C VAL A 80 1.71 3.25 -8.07
N LEU A 81 1.47 4.54 -8.28
CA LEU A 81 1.97 5.27 -9.45
C LEU A 81 2.92 6.37 -9.00
N THR A 82 4.06 6.45 -9.67
CA THR A 82 5.03 7.53 -9.51
C THR A 82 5.12 8.30 -10.81
N GLU A 83 4.69 9.55 -10.81
CA GLU A 83 4.77 10.43 -11.97
C GLU A 83 5.39 11.76 -11.56
N ASN A 84 6.56 12.09 -12.12
CA ASN A 84 7.30 13.32 -11.83
C ASN A 84 7.55 13.49 -10.32
N SER A 85 6.80 14.38 -9.67
CA SER A 85 6.86 14.67 -8.24
C SER A 85 5.59 14.21 -7.52
N THR A 86 4.79 13.32 -8.11
CA THR A 86 3.53 12.87 -7.55
C THR A 86 3.57 11.37 -7.27
N LEU A 87 3.29 11.03 -6.01
CA LEU A 87 2.97 9.67 -5.59
C LEU A 87 1.46 9.51 -5.48
N VAL A 88 0.91 8.51 -6.18
CA VAL A 88 -0.50 8.12 -6.12
C VAL A 88 -0.60 6.69 -5.59
N TRP A 89 -1.51 6.48 -4.65
CA TRP A 89 -1.94 5.15 -4.21
C TRP A 89 -3.43 5.02 -4.51
N ALA A 90 -3.76 4.16 -5.45
CA ALA A 90 -5.13 3.82 -5.78
C ALA A 90 -5.46 2.45 -5.20
N THR A 91 -6.62 2.35 -4.55
CA THR A 91 -7.15 1.06 -4.08
C THR A 91 -8.48 0.79 -4.76
N ALA A 92 -8.59 -0.34 -5.43
CA ALA A 92 -9.78 -0.75 -6.16
C ALA A 92 -10.29 -2.09 -5.60
N GLN A 93 -11.58 -2.13 -5.26
CA GLN A 93 -12.24 -3.32 -4.74
C GLN A 93 -13.32 -3.80 -5.71
N HIS A 94 -13.19 -5.04 -6.13
CA HIS A 94 -14.23 -5.74 -6.86
C HIS A 94 -15.01 -6.66 -5.91
N PHE A 95 -16.33 -6.45 -5.82
CA PHE A 95 -17.21 -7.19 -4.92
C PHE A 95 -17.75 -8.43 -5.62
N LYS A 96 -17.54 -9.61 -5.02
CA LYS A 96 -17.93 -10.90 -5.61
C LYS A 96 -19.23 -11.48 -5.07
N GLY A 97 -19.69 -11.01 -3.90
CA GLY A 97 -20.77 -11.68 -3.18
C GLY A 97 -21.62 -10.77 -2.29
N ARG A 98 -22.72 -11.35 -1.79
CA ARG A 98 -23.61 -10.70 -0.83
C ARG A 98 -22.85 -10.37 0.45
N GLY A 99 -23.07 -9.17 1.01
CA GLY A 99 -22.39 -8.69 2.21
C GLY A 99 -21.06 -7.97 1.97
N ALA A 100 -20.45 -8.09 0.78
CA ALA A 100 -19.20 -7.38 0.44
C ALA A 100 -19.35 -5.84 0.58
N GLY A 101 -20.49 -5.29 0.15
CA GLY A 101 -20.78 -3.87 0.29
C GLY A 101 -20.90 -3.39 1.75
N LEU A 102 -21.54 -4.19 2.60
CA LEU A 102 -21.68 -3.85 4.03
C LEU A 102 -20.31 -3.86 4.72
N LEU A 103 -19.54 -4.94 4.52
CA LEU A 103 -18.21 -5.08 5.09
C LEU A 103 -17.25 -3.99 4.58
N TRP A 104 -17.32 -3.65 3.29
CA TRP A 104 -16.56 -2.53 2.74
C TRP A 104 -17.01 -1.18 3.31
N GLY A 105 -18.30 -0.99 3.59
CA GLY A 105 -18.82 0.20 4.25
C GLY A 105 -18.16 0.47 5.61
N LEU A 106 -17.80 -0.58 6.35
CA LEU A 106 -17.07 -0.47 7.62
C LEU A 106 -15.56 -0.29 7.43
N ALA A 107 -14.97 -0.94 6.42
CA ALA A 107 -13.53 -0.88 6.16
C ALA A 107 -13.09 0.41 5.45
N ARG A 108 -13.96 1.01 4.61
CA ARG A 108 -13.65 2.19 3.80
C ARG A 108 -13.21 3.40 4.62
N PRO A 109 -13.87 3.79 5.73
CA PRO A 109 -13.42 4.93 6.53
C PRO A 109 -12.02 4.73 7.11
N VAL A 110 -11.74 3.53 7.63
CA VAL A 110 -10.41 3.16 8.13
C VAL A 110 -9.38 3.25 7.00
N HIS A 111 -9.72 2.75 5.82
CA HIS A 111 -8.87 2.81 4.63
C HIS A 111 -8.57 4.27 4.20
N GLN A 112 -9.59 5.12 4.18
CA GLN A 112 -9.48 6.54 3.81
C GLN A 112 -8.64 7.35 4.80
N ILE A 113 -8.48 6.88 6.04
CA ILE A 113 -7.59 7.48 7.04
C ILE A 113 -6.17 6.90 6.94
N ALA A 114 -6.08 5.57 6.89
CA ALA A 114 -4.81 4.85 6.97
C ALA A 114 -3.92 5.10 5.75
N VAL A 115 -4.45 5.03 4.52
CA VAL A 115 -3.63 5.19 3.31
C VAL A 115 -2.98 6.57 3.23
N PRO A 116 -3.72 7.69 3.36
CA PRO A 116 -3.07 9.00 3.40
C PRO A 116 -2.02 9.10 4.49
N TYR A 117 -2.31 8.65 5.72
CA TYR A 117 -1.34 8.67 6.81
C TYR A 117 -0.04 7.94 6.47
N LEU A 118 -0.12 6.72 5.94
CA LEU A 118 1.04 5.90 5.55
C LEU A 118 1.87 6.59 4.47
N LEU A 119 1.21 7.18 3.46
CA LEU A 119 1.89 7.94 2.41
C LEU A 119 2.58 9.19 2.96
N ARG A 120 1.92 9.99 3.80
CA ARG A 120 2.55 11.19 4.38
C ARG A 120 3.76 10.80 5.22
N ARG A 121 3.66 9.68 5.95
CA ARG A 121 4.76 9.15 6.76
C ARG A 121 5.94 8.73 5.88
N SER A 122 5.72 7.93 4.84
CA SER A 122 6.80 7.45 3.97
C SER A 122 7.47 8.60 3.22
N CYS A 123 6.70 9.60 2.78
CA CYS A 123 7.24 10.81 2.15
C CYS A 123 8.16 11.59 3.11
N LYS A 124 7.73 11.79 4.36
CA LYS A 124 8.54 12.46 5.38
C LYS A 124 9.81 11.67 5.73
N ALA A 125 9.73 10.35 5.75
CA ALA A 125 10.89 9.48 5.97
C ALA A 125 11.89 9.58 4.80
N GLY A 126 11.40 9.54 3.55
CA GLY A 126 12.21 9.70 2.35
C GLY A 126 12.92 11.06 2.29
N GLN A 127 12.21 12.15 2.61
CA GLN A 127 12.82 13.49 2.66
C GLN A 127 13.91 13.62 3.73
N ARG A 128 13.73 12.99 4.89
CA ARG A 128 14.75 12.98 5.96
C ARG A 128 16.00 12.20 5.56
N ALA A 129 15.83 11.09 4.86
CA ALA A 129 16.94 10.32 4.31
C ALA A 129 17.69 11.08 3.20
N ALA A 130 17.01 12.02 2.52
CA ALA A 130 17.57 12.82 1.43
C ALA A 130 18.21 14.16 1.86
N GLY A 131 18.22 14.53 3.15
CA GLY A 131 18.68 15.86 3.59
C GLY A 131 20.11 15.90 4.17
N PRO A 132 20.80 17.06 4.16
CA PRO A 132 20.82 18.10 3.13
C PRO A 132 21.98 17.85 2.14
N ALA A 133 21.76 18.07 0.83
CA ALA A 133 22.89 18.37 -0.05
C ALA A 133 23.54 19.65 0.48
N ALA A 134 24.80 19.53 0.91
CA ALA A 134 25.56 20.59 1.56
C ALA A 134 25.48 21.91 0.76
N GLY A 135 25.19 22.99 1.48
CA GLY A 135 25.58 24.35 1.08
C GLY A 135 26.92 24.68 1.71
#